data_AF-A0A7V5KVW3-F1
#
_entry.id   AF-A0A7V5KVW3-F1
#
_cell.length_a   1.000
_cell.length_b   1.000
_cell.length_c   1.000
_cell.angle_alpha   90.00
_cell.angle_beta   90.00
_cell.angle_gamma   90.00
#
_symmetry.space_group_name_H-M   'P 1'
#
loop_
_entity.id
_entity.type
_entity.pdbx_description
1 polymer ?
#
loop_
_entity_poly.entity_id
_entity_poly.type
_entity_poly.pdbx_seq_one_letter_code
_entity_poly.pdbx_strand_id
1 'polypeptide(L)' 'MAAKGTETVLELRDVETYYGRIHALRGISCTVRAGKIVTLLGANGAGKSTTLRTISGLNRARHGVITFLGEDIT' A
#
# COMPACT_ATOMS: atom_id res chain seq x y z
N MET A 1 -11.32 18.94 -18.35
CA MET A 1 -11.17 17.48 -18.19
C MET A 1 -9.77 17.19 -17.69
N ALA A 2 -9.61 16.66 -16.48
CA ALA A 2 -8.30 16.19 -16.02
C ALA A 2 -7.86 15.00 -16.90
N ALA A 3 -6.59 14.97 -17.30
CA ALA A 3 -6.05 13.88 -18.11
C ALA A 3 -6.23 12.56 -17.34
N LYS A 4 -6.99 11.63 -17.92
CA LYS A 4 -7.50 10.39 -17.30
C LYS A 4 -6.42 9.34 -16.95
N GLY A 5 -5.15 9.75 -16.81
CA GLY A 5 -4.00 8.87 -16.55
C GLY A 5 -2.97 9.39 -15.54
N THR A 6 -3.19 10.56 -14.93
CA THR A 6 -2.30 11.12 -13.88
C THR A 6 -2.89 11.06 -12.48
N GLU A 7 -4.20 10.81 -12.37
CA GLU A 7 -4.92 10.71 -11.09
C GLU A 7 -4.38 9.55 -10.25
N THR A 8 -4.02 9.83 -8.99
CA THR A 8 -3.62 8.81 -8.02
C THR A 8 -4.87 8.12 -7.48
N VAL A 9 -4.90 6.79 -7.57
CA VAL A 9 -6.02 5.97 -7.08
C VAL A 9 -5.68 5.18 -5.82
N LEU A 10 -4.40 4.88 -5.61
CA LEU A 10 -3.92 4.26 -4.38
C LEU A 10 -2.57 4.87 -4.01
N GLU A 11 -2.41 5.24 -2.75
CA GLU A 11 -1.17 5.77 -2.22
C GLU A 11 -0.86 5.14 -0.87
N LEU A 12 0.37 4.67 -0.71
CA LEU A 12 0.95 4.25 0.55
C LEU A 12 2.05 5.25 0.88
N ARG A 13 2.03 5.81 2.09
CA ARG A 13 3.07 6.69 2.62
C ARG A 13 3.63 6.11 3.91
N ASP A 14 4.88 5.67 3.84
CA ASP A 14 5.70 5.14 4.93
C ASP A 14 4.97 4.09 5.80
N VAL A 15 4.27 3.17 5.11
CA VAL A 15 3.43 2.17 5.76
C VAL A 15 4.28 1.14 6.50
N GLU A 16 4.03 0.99 7.79
CA GLU A 16 4.59 -0.06 8.62
C GLU A 16 3.50 -1.00 9.14
N THR A 17 3.73 -2.30 8.99
CA THR A 17 2.78 -3.35 9.44
C THR A 17 3.52 -4.39 10.26
N TYR A 18 2.88 -4.83 11.34
CA TYR A 18 3.45 -5.77 12.30
C TYR A 18 2.55 -7.00 12.47
N TYR A 19 3.18 -8.16 12.66
CA TYR A 19 2.54 -9.37 13.18
C TYR A 19 3.06 -9.63 14.58
N GLY A 20 2.30 -9.19 15.60
CA GLY A 20 2.76 -9.20 16.98
C GLY A 20 4.04 -8.36 17.12
N ARG A 21 5.17 -9.03 17.39
CA ARG A 21 6.50 -8.40 17.52
C ARG A 21 7.30 -8.34 16.21
N ILE A 22 6.82 -8.99 15.14
CA ILE A 22 7.54 -9.06 13.86
C ILE A 22 7.19 -7.83 13.03
N HIS A 23 8.20 -7.03 12.71
CA HIS A 23 8.10 -5.88 11.81
C HIS A 23 8.12 -6.35 10.34
N ALA A 24 6.94 -6.53 9.75
CA ALA A 24 6.75 -7.21 8.47
C ALA A 24 6.85 -6.28 7.25
N LEU A 25 6.34 -5.05 7.35
CA LEU A 25 6.57 -3.97 6.37
C LEU A 25 7.25 -2.82 7.08
N ARG A 26 8.35 -2.31 6.51
CA ARG A 26 9.25 -1.34 7.15
C ARG A 26 9.29 -0.01 6.39
N GLY A 27 8.19 0.74 6.45
CA GLY A 27 8.09 2.06 5.83
C GLY A 27 8.02 2.00 4.32
N ILE A 28 7.04 1.28 3.77
CA ILE A 28 6.86 1.19 2.32
C ILE A 28 6.03 2.36 1.78
N SER A 29 6.48 2.92 0.67
CA SER A 29 5.80 4.01 -0.04
C SER A 29 5.58 3.62 -1.51
N CYS A 30 4.37 3.85 -2.01
CA CYS A 30 3.98 3.48 -3.37
C CYS A 30 2.81 4.32 -3.85
N THR A 31 2.77 4.63 -5.14
CA THR A 31 1.66 5.34 -5.79
C THR A 31 1.19 4.58 -7.01
N VAL A 32 -0.11 4.30 -7.08
CA VAL A 32 -0.78 3.72 -8.25
C VAL A 32 -1.66 4.78 -8.87
N ARG A 33 -1.49 4.98 -10.18
CA ARG A 33 -2.29 5.90 -10.99
C ARG A 33 -3.43 5.19 -11.71
N ALA A 34 -4.49 5.93 -12.01
CA ALA A 34 -5.63 5.44 -12.76
C ALA A 34 -5.21 4.77 -14.08
N GLY A 35 -5.80 3.61 -14.37
CA GLY A 35 -5.53 2.84 -15.60
C GLY A 35 -4.16 2.15 -15.65
N LYS A 36 -3.41 2.10 -14.54
CA LYS A 36 -2.12 1.39 -14.47
C LYS A 36 -2.26 0.04 -13.81
N ILE A 37 -1.60 -0.97 -14.39
CA ILE A 37 -1.37 -2.27 -13.76
C ILE A 37 -0.01 -2.18 -13.07
N VAL A 38 0.02 -2.49 -11.78
CA VAL A 38 1.24 -2.52 -10.96
C VAL A 38 1.44 -3.92 -10.42
N THR A 39 2.66 -4.44 -10.54
CA THR A 39 3.03 -5.76 -10.04
C THR A 39 4.01 -5.62 -8.89
N LEU A 40 3.73 -6.31 -7.79
CA LEU A 40 4.62 -6.38 -6.63
C LEU A 40 5.50 -7.63 -6.71
N LEU A 41 6.80 -7.43 -6.91
CA LEU A 41 7.79 -8.50 -7.08
C LEU A 41 8.73 -8.59 -5.87
N GLY A 42 9.30 -9.77 -5.64
CA GLY A 42 10.24 -10.01 -4.55
C GLY A 42 10.29 -11.47 -4.10
N ALA A 43 11.29 -11.84 -3.31
CA ALA A 43 11.46 -13.19 -2.78
C ALA A 43 10.35 -13.61 -1.80
N ASN A 44 10.32 -14.89 -1.41
CA ASN A 44 9.46 -15.35 -0.33
C ASN A 44 9.84 -14.64 0.98
N GLY A 45 8.83 -14.19 1.73
CA GLY A 45 9.03 -13.39 2.94
C GLY A 45 9.34 -11.91 2.71
N ALA A 46 9.45 -11.42 1.46
CA ALA A 46 9.73 -10.01 1.17
C ALA A 46 8.57 -9.03 1.49
N GLY A 47 7.46 -9.50 2.07
CA GLY A 47 6.33 -8.65 2.47
C GLY A 47 5.21 -8.52 1.44
N LYS A 48 5.29 -9.16 0.27
CA LYS A 48 4.29 -9.01 -0.83
C LYS A 48 2.83 -9.22 -0.38
N SER A 49 2.54 -10.37 0.21
CA SER A 49 1.20 -10.69 0.70
C SER A 49 0.79 -9.80 1.88
N THR A 50 1.76 -9.36 2.68
CA THR A 50 1.52 -8.43 3.80
C THR A 50 1.13 -7.05 3.28
N THR A 51 1.78 -6.54 2.23
CA THR A 51 1.42 -5.29 1.55
C THR A 51 -0.02 -5.35 1.04
N LEU A 52 -0.37 -6.39 0.28
CA LEU A 52 -1.72 -6.54 -0.26
C LEU A 52 -2.78 -6.66 0.85
N ARG A 53 -2.52 -7.46 1.89
CA ARG A 53 -3.44 -7.57 3.04
C ARG A 53 -3.58 -6.27 3.81
N THR A 54 -2.52 -5.47 3.91
CA THR A 54 -2.58 -4.15 4.58
C THR A 54 -3.42 -3.17 3.76
N ILE A 55 -3.20 -3.11 2.44
CA ILE A 55 -4.03 -2.29 1.52
C ILE A 55 -5.50 -2.69 1.60
N SER A 56 -5.80 -3.99 1.69
CA SER A 56 -7.17 -4.50 1.78
C SER A 56 -7.79 -4.42 3.18
N GLY A 57 -7.12 -3.80 4.17
CA GLY A 57 -7.61 -3.66 5.54
C GLY A 57 -7.64 -4.97 6.36
N LEU A 58 -7.10 -6.07 5.84
CA LEU A 58 -7.01 -7.35 6.57
C LEU A 58 -5.92 -7.32 7.64
N ASN A 59 -4.88 -6.51 7.41
CA ASN A 59 -3.93 -6.13 8.45
C ASN A 59 -4.00 -4.61 8.61
N ARG A 60 -3.97 -4.12 9.85
CA ARG A 60 -3.89 -2.69 10.10
C ARG A 60 -2.44 -2.20 10.02
N ALA A 61 -2.23 -1.08 9.33
CA ALA A 61 -0.95 -0.37 9.42
C ALA A 61 -0.79 0.20 10.83
N ARG A 62 0.39 0.07 11.42
CA ARG A 62 0.70 0.68 12.73
C ARG A 62 1.20 2.12 12.56
N HIS A 63 1.92 2.38 11.46
CA HIS A 63 2.40 3.70 11.07
C HIS A 63 2.21 3.89 9.57
N GLY A 64 2.25 5.16 9.14
CA GLY A 64 2.01 5.56 7.76
C GLY A 64 0.53 5.77 7.46
N VAL A 65 0.23 6.05 6.19
CA VAL A 65 -1.12 6.34 5.69
C VAL A 65 -1.36 5.56 4.40
N ILE A 66 -2.56 5.02 4.25
CA ILE A 66 -3.04 4.42 3.00
C ILE A 66 -4.27 5.20 2.53
N THR A 67 -4.18 5.76 1.32
CA THR A 67 -5.30 6.48 0.70
C THR A 67 -5.76 5.73 -0.55
N PHE A 68 -7.05 5.44 -0.66
CA PHE A 68 -7.66 4.79 -1.82
C PHE A 68 -8.80 5.67 -2.38
N LEU A 69 -8.71 6.04 -3.65
CA LEU A 69 -9.65 6.94 -4.33
C LEU A 69 -9.90 8.26 -3.56
N GLY A 70 -8.87 8.78 -2.90
CA GLY A 70 -8.94 10.01 -2.11
C GLY A 70 -9.36 9.82 -0.65
N GLU A 71 -9.80 8.62 -0.26
CA GLU A 71 -10.25 8.31 1.11
C GLU A 71 -9.14 7.63 1.92
N ASP A 72 -8.98 8.01 3.19
CA ASP A 72 -8.07 7.34 4.12
C ASP A 72 -8.67 6.01 4.58
N ILE A 73 -7.91 4.92 4.40
CA ILE A 73 -8.31 3.55 4.73
C ILE A 73 -7.36 2.86 5.73
N THR A 74 -6.54 3.64 6.45
CA THR A 74 -5.47 3.16 7.35
C THR A 74 -5.95 2.34 8.56
#